data_AF-V4SZQ2-F1
#
_entry.id   AF-V4SZQ2-F1
#
_cell.length_a   1.000
_cell.length_b   1.000
_cell.length_c   1.000
_cell.angle_alpha   90.00
_cell.angle_beta   90.00
_cell.angle_gamma   90.00
#
_symmetry.space_group_name_H-M   'P 1'
#
loop_
_entity.id
_entity.type
_entity.pdbx_description
1 polymer ?
#
loop_
_entity_poly.entity_id
_entity_poly.type
_entity_poly.pdbx_seq_one_letter_code
_entity_poly.pdbx_strand_id
1 'polypeptide(L)'
;MWELELIPVYLLLSVWGGKKRLYSATKFILYTAGGSVFLLIGVLGIGLYGSNEPTLNLETLVNRSYPVALEIIFYIGFFIAFAVKLPIIPFHTWLPDTHGEAHYST
;
A
#
# COMPACT_ATOMS: atom_id res chain seq x y z
N MET A 1 -8.17 -4.37 5.37
CA MET A 1 -7.23 -4.17 6.49
C MET A 1 -6.00 -3.35 6.10
N TRP A 2 -5.53 -3.40 4.85
CA TRP A 2 -4.33 -2.72 4.34
C TRP A 2 -4.15 -1.24 4.74
N GLU A 3 -5.19 -0.39 4.62
CA GLU A 3 -5.12 1.03 4.99
C GLU A 3 -5.40 1.29 6.47
N LEU A 4 -6.11 0.37 7.14
CA LEU A 4 -6.56 0.58 8.52
C LEU A 4 -5.41 0.60 9.51
N GLU A 5 -4.32 -0.12 9.22
CA GLU A 5 -3.12 -0.13 10.07
C GLU A 5 -2.31 1.17 9.98
N LEU A 6 -2.51 2.01 8.95
CA LEU A 6 -1.73 3.24 8.77
C LEU A 6 -2.00 4.26 9.88
N ILE A 7 -3.26 4.37 10.29
CA ILE A 7 -3.70 5.31 11.33
C ILE A 7 -2.99 5.02 12.67
N PRO A 8 -3.09 3.80 13.26
CA PRO A 8 -2.42 3.53 14.53
C PRO A 8 -0.89 3.65 14.43
N VAL A 9 -0.26 3.20 13.34
CA VAL A 9 1.20 3.32 13.17
C VAL A 9 1.63 4.79 13.06
N TYR A 10 0.89 5.60 12.31
CA TYR A 10 1.15 7.04 12.21
C TYR A 10 1.03 7.74 13.57
N LEU A 11 0.02 7.41 14.37
CA LEU A 11 -0.15 7.97 15.71
C LEU A 11 0.96 7.52 16.66
N LEU A 12 1.32 6.23 16.62
CA LEU A 12 2.44 5.68 17.40
C LEU A 12 3.73 6.45 17.11
N LEU A 13 4.03 6.68 15.82
CA LEU A 13 5.23 7.40 15.44
C LEU A 13 5.14 8.89 15.78
N SER A 14 4.05 9.58 15.44
CA SER A 14 3.94 11.04 15.59
C SER A 14 3.85 11.52 17.04
N VAL A 15 3.26 10.72 17.93
CA VAL A 15 3.09 11.08 19.36
C VAL A 15 4.23 10.50 20.20
N TRP A 16 4.60 9.23 19.98
CA TRP A 16 5.58 8.52 20.81
C TRP A 16 6.95 8.29 20.14
N GLY A 17 7.19 8.83 18.94
CA GLY A 17 8.49 8.72 18.27
C GLY A 17 9.58 9.65 18.80
N GLY A 18 10.76 9.55 18.20
CA GLY A 18 11.96 10.30 18.54
C GLY A 18 11.97 11.77 18.09
N LYS A 19 13.17 12.34 17.92
CA LYS A 19 13.37 13.77 17.62
C LYS A 19 12.77 14.18 16.27
N LYS A 20 12.84 13.32 15.27
CA LYS A 20 12.32 13.59 13.91
C LYS A 20 10.98 12.90 13.65
N ARG A 21 10.24 12.54 14.71
CA ARG A 21 8.96 11.82 14.64
C ARG A 21 7.96 12.34 13.60
N LEU A 22 7.76 13.65 13.49
CA LEU A 22 6.81 14.22 12.53
C LEU A 22 7.27 14.01 11.09
N TYR A 23 8.56 14.21 10.81
CA TYR A 23 9.13 13.95 9.48
C TYR A 23 8.96 12.47 9.09
N SER A 24 9.35 11.56 9.99
CA SER A 24 9.26 10.12 9.73
C SER A 24 7.81 9.65 9.60
N ALA A 25 6.88 10.17 10.40
CA ALA A 25 5.47 9.80 10.37
C ALA A 25 4.81 10.28 9.07
N THR A 26 5.05 11.54 8.67
CA THR A 26 4.54 12.09 7.42
C THR A 26 5.15 11.39 6.20
N LYS A 27 6.45 11.08 6.22
CA LYS A 27 7.09 10.31 5.15
C LYS A 27 6.48 8.91 5.02
N PHE A 28 6.31 8.20 6.14
CA PHE A 28 5.69 6.88 6.19
C PHE A 28 4.29 6.87 5.55
N ILE A 29 3.40 7.76 6.00
CA ILE A 29 2.01 7.78 5.53
C ILE A 29 1.92 8.19 4.06
N LEU A 30 2.75 9.15 3.60
CA LEU A 30 2.77 9.55 2.19
C LEU A 30 3.25 8.43 1.27
N TYR A 31 4.30 7.70 1.67
CA TYR A 31 4.77 6.54 0.90
C TYR A 31 3.70 5.46 0.82
N THR A 32 3.21 5.02 1.99
CA THR A 32 2.32 3.86 2.07
C THR A 32 0.93 4.14 1.51
N ALA A 33 0.30 5.26 1.85
CA ALA A 33 -0.99 5.64 1.28
C ALA A 33 -0.88 5.95 -0.22
N GLY A 34 0.22 6.57 -0.65
CA GLY A 34 0.49 6.82 -2.07
C GLY A 34 0.63 5.51 -2.87
N GLY A 35 1.34 4.52 -2.33
CA GLY A 35 1.42 3.18 -2.91
C GLY A 35 0.05 2.49 -3.00
N SER A 36 -0.79 2.67 -1.99
CA SER A 36 -2.13 2.06 -1.92
C SER A 36 -3.12 2.58 -2.96
N VAL A 37 -2.88 3.75 -3.55
CA VAL A 37 -3.69 4.23 -4.69
C VAL A 37 -3.62 3.23 -5.86
N PHE A 38 -2.44 2.65 -6.12
CA PHE A 38 -2.28 1.64 -7.17
C PHE A 38 -3.02 0.33 -6.84
N LEU A 39 -3.04 -0.06 -5.55
CA LEU A 39 -3.84 -1.20 -5.10
C LEU A 39 -5.33 -0.95 -5.33
N LEU A 40 -5.82 0.24 -4.98
CA LEU A 40 -7.23 0.61 -5.19
C LEU A 40 -7.60 0.58 -6.68
N ILE A 41 -6.77 1.18 -7.55
CA ILE A 41 -6.98 1.16 -8.99
C ILE A 41 -7.00 -0.27 -9.53
N GLY A 42 -6.07 -1.13 -9.09
CA GLY A 42 -6.03 -2.53 -9.50
C GLY A 42 -7.26 -3.32 -9.07
N VAL A 43 -7.67 -3.20 -7.80
CA VAL A 43 -8.85 -3.90 -7.26
C VAL A 43 -10.14 -3.44 -7.94
N LEU A 44 -10.34 -2.13 -8.07
CA LEU A 44 -11.52 -1.59 -8.76
C LEU A 44 -11.48 -1.91 -10.26
N GLY A 45 -10.33 -1.79 -10.90
CA GLY A 45 -10.16 -2.10 -12.32
C GLY A 45 -10.55 -3.54 -12.63
N ILE A 46 -10.07 -4.50 -11.84
CA ILE A 46 -10.42 -5.92 -11.97
C ILE A 46 -11.89 -6.18 -11.62
N GLY A 47 -12.39 -5.57 -10.55
CA GLY A 47 -13.77 -5.79 -10.07
C GLY A 47 -14.85 -5.20 -10.96
N LEU A 48 -14.53 -4.12 -11.69
CA LEU A 48 -15.43 -3.46 -12.65
C LEU A 48 -15.25 -3.98 -14.09
N TYR A 49 -14.22 -4.77 -14.35
CA TYR A 49 -13.89 -5.21 -15.71
C TYR A 49 -14.95 -6.15 -16.29
N GLY A 50 -15.56 -5.75 -17.41
CA GLY A 50 -16.40 -6.62 -18.24
C GLY A 50 -17.76 -7.01 -17.63
N SER A 51 -18.24 -6.31 -16.60
CA SER A 51 -19.45 -6.72 -15.86
C SER A 51 -20.53 -5.65 -15.78
N ASN A 52 -21.79 -6.05 -15.95
CA ASN A 52 -22.98 -5.29 -15.52
C ASN A 52 -23.17 -5.34 -14.00
N GLU A 53 -22.61 -6.35 -13.33
CA GLU A 53 -22.58 -6.48 -11.86
C GLU A 53 -21.12 -6.55 -11.36
N PRO A 54 -20.58 -5.43 -10.86
CA PRO A 54 -19.27 -5.39 -10.23
C PRO A 54 -19.16 -6.37 -9.05
N THR A 55 -18.02 -7.04 -8.93
CA THR A 55 -17.76 -7.97 -7.82
C THR A 55 -16.33 -7.89 -7.33
N LEU A 56 -16.14 -8.10 -6.03
CA LEU A 56 -14.83 -8.25 -5.38
C LEU A 56 -14.63 -9.67 -4.83
N ASN A 57 -15.47 -10.63 -5.22
CA ASN A 57 -15.29 -12.03 -4.86
C ASN A 57 -14.07 -12.60 -5.59
N LEU A 58 -13.04 -12.94 -4.82
CA LEU A 58 -11.76 -13.43 -5.36
C LEU A 58 -11.92 -14.69 -6.23
N GLU A 59 -12.81 -15.60 -5.88
CA GLU A 59 -13.05 -16.81 -6.67
C GLU A 59 -13.59 -16.47 -8.06
N THR A 60 -14.52 -15.52 -8.16
CA THR A 60 -15.04 -15.05 -9.45
C THR A 60 -13.97 -14.31 -10.25
N LEU A 61 -13.13 -13.52 -9.58
CA LEU A 61 -12.10 -12.71 -10.25
C LEU A 61 -10.94 -13.57 -10.78
N VAL A 62 -10.48 -14.56 -10.03
CA VAL A 62 -9.38 -15.45 -10.46
C VAL A 62 -9.77 -16.33 -11.63
N ASN A 63 -11.05 -16.73 -11.72
CA ASN A 63 -11.56 -17.55 -12.82
C ASN A 63 -12.01 -16.72 -14.05
N ARG A 64 -11.92 -15.39 -14.00
CA ARG A 64 -12.26 -14.52 -15.13
C ARG A 64 -11.08 -14.42 -16.09
N SER A 65 -11.36 -14.45 -17.39
CA SER A 65 -10.34 -14.24 -18.43
C SER A 65 -10.15 -12.75 -18.70
N TYR A 66 -8.90 -12.30 -18.64
CA TYR A 66 -8.50 -10.94 -18.98
C TYR A 66 -7.59 -10.96 -20.22
N PRO A 67 -7.63 -9.92 -21.08
CA PRO A 67 -6.60 -9.71 -22.07
C PRO A 67 -5.23 -9.57 -21.40
N VAL A 68 -4.20 -10.22 -21.95
CA VAL A 68 -2.83 -10.19 -21.41
C VAL A 68 -2.33 -8.77 -21.14
N ALA A 69 -2.67 -7.81 -21.99
CA ALA A 69 -2.29 -6.42 -21.78
C ALA A 69 -2.86 -5.82 -20.47
N LEU A 70 -4.11 -6.16 -20.12
CA LEU A 70 -4.73 -5.71 -18.87
C LEU A 70 -4.13 -6.43 -17.66
N GLU A 71 -3.83 -7.72 -17.78
CA GLU A 71 -3.14 -8.47 -16.72
C GLU A 71 -1.80 -7.83 -16.38
N ILE A 72 -1.01 -7.45 -17.39
CA ILE A 72 0.27 -6.74 -17.21
C ILE A 72 0.06 -5.41 -16.48
N ILE A 73 -0.95 -4.62 -16.87
CA ILE A 73 -1.24 -3.33 -16.24
C ILE A 73 -1.61 -3.51 -14.76
N PHE A 74 -2.52 -4.43 -14.45
CA PHE A 74 -2.92 -4.71 -13.08
C PHE A 74 -1.76 -5.27 -12.26
N TYR A 75 -0.96 -6.16 -12.84
CA TYR A 75 0.22 -6.71 -12.21
C TYR A 75 1.21 -5.61 -11.82
N ILE A 76 1.51 -4.67 -12.73
CA ILE A 76 2.42 -3.55 -12.43
C ILE A 76 1.84 -2.66 -11.31
N GLY A 77 0.53 -2.40 -11.32
CA GLY A 77 -0.12 -1.63 -10.25
C GLY A 77 0.01 -2.30 -8.88
N PHE A 78 -0.31 -3.60 -8.80
CA PHE A 78 -0.14 -4.37 -7.57
C PHE A 78 1.32 -4.49 -7.16
N PHE A 79 2.23 -4.69 -8.11
CA PHE A 79 3.65 -4.76 -7.85
C PHE A 79 4.15 -3.48 -7.19
N ILE A 80 3.77 -2.30 -7.68
CA ILE A 80 4.15 -1.02 -7.06
C ILE A 80 3.61 -0.91 -5.63
N ALA A 81 2.32 -1.20 -5.43
CA ALA A 81 1.70 -1.14 -4.10
C ALA A 81 2.40 -2.08 -3.10
N PHE A 82 2.67 -3.31 -3.51
CA PHE A 82 3.37 -4.30 -2.69
C PHE A 82 4.85 -3.96 -2.50
N ALA A 83 5.54 -3.43 -3.51
CA ALA A 83 6.94 -3.05 -3.44
C ALA A 83 7.19 -1.93 -2.43
N VAL A 84 6.28 -0.96 -2.33
CA VAL A 84 6.34 0.10 -1.31
C VAL A 84 6.18 -0.46 0.10
N LYS A 85 5.22 -1.39 0.28
CA LYS A 85 4.90 -1.98 1.58
C LYS A 85 5.89 -3.05 2.04
N LEU A 86 6.51 -3.79 1.11
CA LEU A 86 7.58 -4.79 1.31
C LEU A 86 9.00 -4.20 1.28
N PRO A 87 9.15 -2.90 1.48
CA PRO A 87 10.30 -2.04 1.08
C PRO A 87 11.30 -2.64 0.06
N ILE A 88 10.88 -2.88 -1.18
CA ILE A 88 11.79 -3.29 -2.27
C ILE A 88 12.64 -2.09 -2.74
N ILE A 89 13.88 -2.29 -3.19
CA ILE A 89 14.67 -1.23 -3.85
C ILE A 89 13.98 -0.83 -5.17
N PRO A 90 13.66 0.46 -5.41
CA PRO A 90 14.10 1.68 -4.70
C PRO A 90 13.10 2.29 -3.69
N PHE A 91 11.97 1.64 -3.41
CA PHE A 91 10.85 2.13 -2.59
C PHE A 91 11.03 2.00 -1.07
N HIS A 92 12.23 1.67 -0.59
CA HIS A 92 12.49 1.33 0.81
C HIS A 92 12.82 2.53 1.72
N THR A 93 12.95 3.75 1.18
CA THR A 93 13.57 4.86 1.94
C THR A 93 12.76 5.38 3.12
N TRP A 94 11.46 5.06 3.21
CA TRP A 94 10.65 5.37 4.39
C TRP A 94 11.02 4.49 5.59
N LEU A 95 11.46 3.24 5.34
CA LEU A 95 11.67 2.22 6.36
C LEU A 95 12.76 2.60 7.37
N PRO A 96 13.99 3.02 6.98
CA PRO A 96 15.03 3.40 7.94
C PRO A 96 14.61 4.57 8.84
N ASP A 97 13.89 5.55 8.29
CA ASP A 97 13.44 6.73 9.04
C ASP A 97 12.34 6.37 10.04
N THR A 98 11.41 5.49 9.66
CA THR A 98 10.33 5.03 10.55
C THR A 98 10.88 4.17 11.68
N HIS A 99 11.78 3.21 11.41
CA HIS A 99 12.39 2.41 12.47
C HIS A 99 13.37 3.21 13.34
N GLY A 100 14.11 4.15 12.75
CA GLY A 100 15.07 4.99 13.48
C GLY A 100 14.41 5.95 14.47
N GLU A 101 13.17 6.37 14.21
CA GLU A 101 12.43 7.30 15.07
C GLU A 101 11.29 6.61 15.87
N ALA A 102 11.21 5.27 15.85
CA ALA A 102 10.25 4.54 16.65
C ALA A 102 10.54 4.68 18.16
N HIS A 103 9.51 4.54 19.00
CA HIS A 103 9.66 4.58 20.45
C HIS A 103 10.66 3.53 20.93
N TYR A 104 11.68 3.96 21.66
CA TYR A 104 12.62 3.07 22.33
C TYR A 104 12.09 2.73 23.72
N SER A 105 11.88 1.44 24.00
CA SER A 105 11.65 0.98 25.38
C SER A 105 12.98 1.05 26.13
N THR A 106 13.21 2.17 26.83
CA THR A 106 14.15 2.22 27.97
C THR A 106 13.48 1.63 29.20
#